data_AF-A0A5J5D2C9-F1
#
_entry.id   AF-A0A5J5D2C9-F1
#
_cell.length_a   1.000
_cell.length_b   1.000
_cell.length_c   1.000
_cell.angle_alpha   90.00
_cell.angle_beta   90.00
_cell.angle_gamma   90.00
#
_symmetry.space_group_name_H-M   'P 1'
#
loop_
_entity.id
_entity.type
_entity.pdbx_description
1 polymer ?
#
loop_
_entity_poly.entity_id
_entity_poly.type
_entity_poly.pdbx_seq_one_letter_code
_entity_poly.pdbx_strand_id
1 'polypeptide(L)'
;MASKSWLTHPATLMLLFMSWRESMHCTGLTVDPPEDLVILDPGHLGYLEITWSPPASLINMTECPILYQLEYFNTYRDSWTAIRSNRKTYSAQFDLMKDVRVRVYTLLSGPCTNGTMLKSTSYAELVQKPPGTGVECTAVEDFVCVYHNMKHKKLEQAEECPKYLILNGARSGCNFTENSLPKFTDINFCVNASSPEGPLKPIFISLQIQNHVKPDAAEKLHLQTGPDAQLELHWEGPVGILSGQCLEWEVEHSQEGPDGKISSQQISAKQMSLTLPSIRDNERSCVRVRSRLNKYCADKSFWSEWSRPTCLPETKEVALKSEWDTVPVYVYIAVAIIAILVLSLCAGTVLKVKRSRQLKKPDSTHHIVCQKLSTYICGGLKRPESLHLYRSPTAPLSDF
;
A
#
# COMPACT_ATOMS: atom_id res chain seq x y z
N MET A 1 -7.10 60.08 101.58
CA MET A 1 -5.76 59.81 101.01
C MET A 1 -5.66 58.32 100.76
N ALA A 2 -5.69 57.88 99.50
CA ALA A 2 -5.42 56.50 99.14
C ALA A 2 -4.46 56.50 97.96
N SER A 3 -3.22 56.05 98.19
CA SER A 3 -2.18 55.93 97.16
C SER A 3 -2.01 54.47 96.76
N LYS A 4 -2.27 54.22 95.47
CA LYS A 4 -1.52 53.37 94.53
C LYS A 4 -0.61 52.27 95.11
N SER A 5 -0.77 51.04 94.60
CA SER A 5 0.07 50.58 93.47
C SER A 5 -0.56 49.37 92.76
N TRP A 6 -0.52 49.44 91.43
CA TRP A 6 -0.77 48.36 90.48
C TRP A 6 0.58 47.90 89.94
N LEU A 7 0.61 46.68 89.39
CA LEU A 7 1.53 46.13 88.35
C LEU A 7 2.25 44.85 88.79
N THR A 8 1.75 43.69 88.36
CA THR A 8 2.56 42.51 87.97
C THR A 8 1.72 41.49 87.17
N HIS A 9 1.07 41.89 86.06
CA HIS A 9 0.43 40.91 85.14
C HIS A 9 0.66 41.07 83.62
N PRO A 10 1.72 41.73 83.08
CA PRO A 10 1.95 41.66 81.63
C PRO A 10 2.95 40.57 81.20
N ALA A 11 3.77 40.01 82.11
CA ALA A 11 4.87 39.12 81.72
C ALA A 11 4.49 37.64 81.55
N THR A 12 3.53 37.14 82.31
CA THR A 12 3.09 35.72 82.24
C THR A 12 2.19 35.45 81.03
N LEU A 13 1.43 36.44 80.55
CA LEU A 13 0.63 36.29 79.34
C LEU A 13 1.49 36.30 78.07
N MET A 14 2.58 37.07 78.04
CA MET A 14 3.50 37.13 76.90
C MET A 14 4.31 35.84 76.71
N LEU A 15 4.61 35.09 77.77
CA LEU A 15 5.28 33.78 77.66
C LEU A 15 4.33 32.66 77.17
N LEU A 16 3.02 32.80 77.39
CA LEU A 16 1.99 31.92 76.82
C LEU A 16 1.72 32.22 75.34
N PHE A 17 1.84 33.48 74.89
CA PHE A 17 1.75 33.81 73.46
C PHE A 17 3.01 33.44 72.66
N MET A 18 4.19 33.43 73.29
CA MET A 18 5.43 33.01 72.63
C MET A 18 5.65 31.49 72.61
N SER A 19 4.91 30.72 73.42
CA SER A 19 4.90 29.25 73.36
C SER A 19 3.75 28.67 72.52
N TRP A 20 2.74 29.47 72.15
CA TRP A 20 1.71 29.07 71.18
C TRP A 20 2.10 29.39 69.72
N ARG A 21 3.19 30.13 69.49
CA ARG A 21 3.66 30.42 68.12
C ARG A 21 4.63 29.37 67.54
N GLU A 22 4.88 28.28 68.26
CA GLU A 22 5.71 27.14 67.82
C GLU A 22 4.94 25.81 67.74
N SER A 23 3.65 25.85 67.40
CA SER A 23 2.94 24.64 66.97
C SER A 23 1.91 24.94 65.89
N MET A 24 2.31 25.68 64.86
CA MET A 24 1.88 25.30 63.52
C MET A 24 3.01 24.45 62.98
N HIS A 25 2.89 23.13 63.17
CA HIS A 25 3.61 22.20 62.33
C HIS A 25 3.46 22.68 60.89
N CYS A 26 4.58 22.95 60.21
CA CYS A 26 4.60 22.99 58.76
C CYS A 26 4.07 21.64 58.30
N THR A 27 2.77 21.53 58.05
CA THR A 27 2.23 20.55 57.14
C THR A 27 2.98 20.81 55.84
N GLY A 28 3.93 19.92 55.51
CA GLY A 28 4.71 20.05 54.29
C GLY A 28 3.77 20.28 53.14
N LEU A 29 4.07 21.27 52.28
CA LEU A 29 3.25 21.58 51.12
C LEU A 29 3.05 20.29 50.31
N THR A 30 1.83 19.77 50.29
CA THR A 30 1.46 18.61 49.48
C THR A 30 0.89 19.09 48.16
N VAL A 31 1.19 18.36 47.08
CA VAL A 31 0.74 18.70 45.73
C VAL A 31 -0.28 17.65 45.30
N ASP A 32 -1.46 18.09 44.89
CA ASP A 32 -2.53 17.22 44.39
C ASP A 32 -2.23 16.72 42.98
N PRO A 33 -2.71 15.52 42.60
CA PRO A 33 -2.57 15.00 41.25
C PRO A 33 -3.44 15.79 40.26
N PRO A 34 -3.19 15.67 38.94
CA PRO A 34 -4.02 16.32 37.92
C PRO A 34 -5.47 15.81 37.95
N GLU A 35 -6.38 16.61 37.38
CA GLU A 35 -7.81 16.29 37.28
C GLU A 35 -8.20 16.03 35.82
N ASP A 36 -9.42 15.55 35.58
CA ASP A 36 -10.00 15.35 34.24
C ASP A 36 -9.12 14.59 33.24
N LEU A 37 -8.39 13.57 33.70
CA LEU A 37 -7.57 12.74 32.82
C LEU A 37 -8.45 11.98 31.82
N VAL A 38 -8.26 12.25 30.53
CA VAL A 38 -9.00 11.58 29.45
C VAL A 38 -8.05 11.12 28.34
N ILE A 39 -8.43 10.02 27.68
CA ILE A 39 -7.79 9.50 26.47
C ILE A 39 -8.81 9.62 25.34
N LEU A 40 -8.39 10.25 24.24
CA LEU A 40 -9.22 10.54 23.08
C LEU A 40 -8.58 9.92 21.83
N ASP A 41 -9.39 9.25 20.99
CA ASP A 41 -8.96 8.87 19.65
C ASP A 41 -9.44 9.92 18.65
N PRO A 42 -8.53 10.73 18.06
CA PRO A 42 -8.87 11.72 17.04
C PRO A 42 -9.29 11.09 15.68
N GLY A 43 -9.34 9.75 15.58
CA GLY A 43 -9.60 9.03 14.34
C GLY A 43 -8.32 8.59 13.63
N HIS A 44 -7.26 8.31 14.39
CA HIS A 44 -5.98 7.82 13.88
C HIS A 44 -5.70 6.36 14.25
N LEU A 45 -6.71 5.65 14.78
CA LEU A 45 -6.71 4.21 15.00
C LEU A 45 -5.54 3.73 15.86
N GLY A 46 -5.18 4.48 16.90
CA GLY A 46 -4.11 4.13 17.84
C GLY A 46 -3.16 5.26 18.20
N TYR A 47 -3.11 6.34 17.40
CA TYR A 47 -2.43 7.57 17.82
C TYR A 47 -3.37 8.41 18.68
N LEU A 48 -3.34 8.17 19.99
CA LEU A 48 -4.28 8.71 20.96
C LEU A 48 -3.77 10.02 21.56
N GLU A 49 -4.69 10.93 21.86
CA GLU A 49 -4.43 12.14 22.63
C GLU A 49 -4.80 11.93 24.10
N ILE A 50 -3.87 12.26 24.99
CA ILE A 50 -4.02 12.19 26.44
C ILE A 50 -4.10 13.63 26.94
N THR A 51 -5.17 13.99 27.63
CA THR A 51 -5.35 15.34 28.18
C THR A 51 -5.73 15.33 29.65
N TRP A 52 -5.41 16.40 30.36
CA TRP A 52 -5.72 16.56 31.79
C TRP A 52 -5.80 18.04 32.18
N SER A 53 -6.46 18.29 33.31
CA SER A 53 -6.60 19.61 33.96
C SER A 53 -5.59 19.76 35.12
N PRO A 54 -5.15 21.00 35.44
CA PRO A 54 -4.43 21.26 36.68
C PRO A 54 -5.29 20.92 37.90
N PRO A 55 -4.68 20.51 39.04
CA PRO A 55 -5.43 20.36 40.28
C PRO A 55 -6.06 21.67 40.75
N ALA A 56 -7.28 21.59 41.29
CA ALA A 56 -8.03 22.76 41.75
C ALA A 56 -7.26 23.61 42.78
N SER A 57 -6.44 22.97 43.62
CA SER A 57 -5.61 23.62 44.63
C SER A 57 -4.51 24.53 44.07
N LEU A 58 -4.13 24.35 42.80
CA LEU A 58 -3.05 25.10 42.15
C LEU A 58 -3.54 26.09 41.09
N ILE A 59 -4.84 26.20 40.82
CA ILE A 59 -5.39 27.08 39.77
C ILE A 59 -4.96 28.53 39.94
N ASN A 60 -4.85 29.01 41.18
CA ASN A 60 -4.49 30.39 41.50
C ASN A 60 -3.01 30.57 41.90
N MET A 61 -2.20 29.51 41.85
CA MET A 61 -0.77 29.60 42.16
C MET A 61 0.03 30.02 40.93
N THR A 62 0.31 31.32 40.83
CA THR A 62 1.06 31.90 39.70
C THR A 62 2.56 32.03 39.98
N GLU A 63 2.98 32.00 41.25
CA GLU A 63 4.37 32.19 41.66
C GLU A 63 5.26 30.98 41.39
N CYS A 64 4.66 29.81 41.14
CA CYS A 64 5.38 28.57 40.94
C CYS A 64 5.06 27.92 39.59
N PRO A 65 6.09 27.58 38.78
CA PRO A 65 5.88 26.79 37.58
C PRO A 65 5.34 25.39 37.93
N ILE A 66 4.24 25.03 37.27
CA ILE A 66 3.64 23.70 37.33
C ILE A 66 4.13 22.89 36.13
N LEU A 67 4.67 21.71 36.40
CA LEU A 67 5.01 20.70 35.42
C LEU A 67 4.19 19.43 35.69
N TYR A 68 4.15 18.54 34.71
CA TYR A 68 3.51 17.25 34.80
C TYR A 68 4.50 16.17 34.44
N GLN A 69 4.48 15.06 35.18
CA GLN A 69 5.14 13.82 34.78
C GLN A 69 4.07 12.85 34.29
N LEU A 70 3.97 12.72 32.97
CA LEU A 70 3.13 11.72 32.32
C LEU A 70 3.92 10.43 32.20
N GLU A 71 3.32 9.32 32.63
CA GLU A 71 3.84 7.99 32.41
C GLU A 71 2.78 7.17 31.66
N TYR A 72 3.14 6.63 30.51
CA TYR A 72 2.28 5.75 29.73
C TYR A 72 2.98 4.42 29.45
N PHE A 73 2.21 3.35 29.39
CA PHE A 73 2.75 2.04 29.07
C PHE A 73 2.90 1.89 27.55
N ASN A 74 4.14 1.79 27.07
CA ASN A 74 4.43 1.57 25.66
C ASN A 74 4.24 0.09 25.34
N THR A 75 3.16 -0.24 24.63
CA THR A 75 2.77 -1.62 24.31
C THR A 75 3.66 -2.33 23.29
N TYR A 76 4.51 -1.57 22.57
CA TYR A 76 5.48 -2.09 21.61
C TYR A 76 6.83 -2.39 22.25
N ARG A 77 7.22 -1.60 23.27
CA ARG A 77 8.45 -1.77 24.05
C ARG A 77 8.25 -2.54 25.36
N ASP A 78 7.01 -2.92 25.66
CA ASP A 78 6.61 -3.60 26.90
C ASP A 78 7.17 -2.93 28.17
N SER A 79 7.11 -1.60 28.21
CA SER A 79 7.76 -0.80 29.26
C SER A 79 7.09 0.55 29.47
N TRP A 80 7.23 1.12 30.67
CA TRP A 80 6.76 2.46 30.98
C TRP A 80 7.66 3.52 30.35
N THR A 81 7.05 4.49 29.68
CA THR A 81 7.72 5.69 29.17
C THR A 81 7.28 6.88 30.02
N ALA A 82 8.24 7.66 30.52
CA ALA A 82 7.99 8.84 31.35
C ALA A 82 8.42 10.10 30.60
N ILE A 83 7.56 11.11 30.59
CA ILE A 83 7.86 12.43 30.05
C ILE A 83 7.58 13.50 31.09
N ARG A 84 8.29 14.63 31.00
CA ARG A 84 8.00 15.82 31.81
C ARG A 84 7.69 16.99 30.90
N SER A 85 6.59 17.68 31.16
CA SER A 85 6.17 18.83 30.35
C SER A 85 5.32 19.80 31.16
N ASN A 86 5.28 21.06 30.74
CA ASN A 86 4.28 22.04 31.22
C ASN A 86 2.98 22.00 30.40
N ARG A 87 2.94 21.21 29.32
CA ARG A 87 1.73 20.99 28.52
C ARG A 87 0.74 20.12 29.28
N LYS A 88 -0.53 20.29 28.92
CA LYS A 88 -1.70 19.56 29.45
C LYS A 88 -2.25 18.52 28.49
N THR A 89 -1.51 18.28 27.42
CA THR A 89 -1.82 17.31 26.37
C THR A 89 -0.53 16.63 25.91
N TYR A 90 -0.64 15.35 25.57
CA TYR A 90 0.39 14.60 24.89
C TYR A 90 -0.23 13.54 23.98
N SER A 91 0.38 13.28 22.83
CA SER A 91 -0.08 12.24 21.92
C SER A 91 0.97 11.15 21.79
N ALA A 92 0.50 9.90 21.76
CA ALA A 92 1.36 8.73 21.62
C ALA A 92 0.66 7.60 20.85
N GLN A 93 1.47 6.73 20.26
CA GLN A 93 1.00 5.55 19.53
C GLN A 93 0.77 4.38 20.50
N PHE A 94 -0.40 3.75 20.40
CA PHE A 94 -0.81 2.61 21.19
C PHE A 94 -1.32 1.46 20.31
N ASP A 95 -1.11 0.24 20.80
CA ASP A 95 -1.75 -0.96 20.26
C ASP A 95 -3.14 -1.10 20.88
N LEU A 96 -4.18 -0.80 20.11
CA LEU A 96 -5.58 -0.86 20.56
C LEU A 96 -6.08 -2.28 20.83
N MET A 97 -5.30 -3.31 20.49
CA MET A 97 -5.57 -4.70 20.88
C MET A 97 -5.15 -5.01 22.33
N LYS A 98 -4.48 -4.07 23.01
CA LYS A 98 -3.99 -4.21 24.39
C LYS A 98 -4.53 -3.09 25.28
N ASP A 99 -4.38 -3.27 26.59
CA ASP A 99 -4.73 -2.24 27.58
C ASP A 99 -3.86 -0.98 27.37
N VAL A 100 -4.52 0.16 27.16
CA VAL A 100 -3.89 1.48 27.16
C VAL A 100 -3.85 1.97 28.60
N ARG A 101 -2.65 2.18 29.15
CA ARG A 101 -2.44 2.53 30.57
C ARG A 101 -1.68 3.84 30.67
N VAL A 102 -2.25 4.79 31.39
CA VAL A 102 -1.71 6.14 31.55
C VAL A 102 -1.84 6.58 33.00
N ARG A 103 -0.79 7.20 33.53
CA ARG A 103 -0.84 7.91 34.80
C ARG A 103 -0.10 9.24 34.75
N VAL A 104 -0.58 10.22 35.50
CA VAL A 104 -0.02 11.59 35.52
C VAL A 104 0.19 12.07 36.94
N TYR A 105 1.36 12.63 37.19
CA TYR A 105 1.73 13.28 38.44
C TYR A 105 1.88 14.78 38.23
N THR A 106 1.56 15.56 39.27
CA THR A 106 1.85 16.99 39.31
C THR A 106 3.25 17.20 39.89
N LEU A 107 4.02 18.08 39.26
CA LEU A 107 5.32 18.53 39.72
C LEU A 107 5.25 20.03 39.98
N LEU A 108 5.61 20.45 41.19
CA LEU A 108 5.65 21.85 41.59
C LEU A 108 7.07 22.21 42.01
N SER A 109 7.60 23.31 41.51
CA SER A 109 8.90 23.82 41.94
C SER A 109 8.90 25.35 41.93
N GLY A 110 9.88 25.97 42.59
CA GLY A 110 10.03 27.42 42.65
C GLY A 110 9.84 28.01 44.06
N PRO A 111 9.52 29.30 44.17
CA PRO A 111 9.45 30.02 45.45
C PRO A 111 8.53 29.39 46.50
N CYS A 112 7.33 28.94 46.10
CA CYS A 112 6.37 28.26 46.98
C CYS A 112 6.91 26.94 47.58
N THR A 113 7.92 26.35 46.96
CA THR A 113 8.57 25.10 47.40
C THR A 113 9.95 25.32 48.00
N ASN A 114 10.35 26.58 48.21
CA ASN A 114 11.72 26.96 48.58
C ASN A 114 12.77 26.32 47.65
N GLY A 115 12.48 26.28 46.34
CA GLY A 115 13.33 25.69 45.31
C GLY A 115 13.34 24.15 45.25
N THR A 116 12.62 23.45 46.13
CA THR A 116 12.57 21.98 46.12
C THR A 116 11.54 21.47 45.12
N MET A 117 11.89 20.51 44.27
CA MET A 117 10.89 19.89 43.40
C MET A 117 9.98 18.97 44.23
N LEU A 118 8.70 19.33 44.32
CA LEU A 118 7.67 18.51 44.92
C LEU A 118 6.94 17.73 43.82
N LYS A 119 6.77 16.43 44.04
CA LYS A 119 5.97 15.54 43.19
C LYS A 119 4.76 15.08 43.99
N SER A 120 3.57 15.08 43.37
CA SER A 120 2.38 14.53 43.99
C SER A 120 2.61 13.07 44.42
N THR A 121 2.17 12.71 45.63
CA THR A 121 2.31 11.35 46.15
C THR A 121 1.35 10.39 45.46
N SER A 122 0.14 10.85 45.16
CA SER A 122 -0.84 10.19 44.31
C SER A 122 -0.72 10.64 42.84
N TYR A 123 -1.41 9.93 41.96
CA TYR A 123 -1.47 10.19 40.52
C TYR A 123 -2.90 10.03 40.02
N ALA A 124 -3.22 10.73 38.94
CA ALA A 124 -4.39 10.41 38.13
C ALA A 124 -4.05 9.21 37.26
N GLU A 125 -4.93 8.22 37.17
CA GLU A 125 -4.73 7.03 36.33
C GLU A 125 -5.96 6.79 35.47
N LEU A 126 -5.72 6.36 34.23
CA LEU A 126 -6.75 5.87 33.33
C LEU A 126 -6.24 4.61 32.62
N VAL A 127 -7.06 3.56 32.67
CA VAL A 127 -6.84 2.31 31.95
C VAL A 127 -7.99 2.07 30.99
N GLN A 128 -7.72 2.18 29.70
CA GLN A 128 -8.67 1.88 28.65
C GLN A 128 -8.44 0.45 28.15
N LYS A 129 -9.48 -0.39 28.28
CA LYS A 129 -9.47 -1.77 27.79
C LYS A 129 -9.68 -1.82 26.27
N PRO A 130 -9.20 -2.87 25.59
CA PRO A 130 -9.49 -3.10 24.17
C PRO A 130 -10.99 -3.10 23.89
N PRO A 131 -11.44 -2.72 22.68
CA PRO A 131 -12.83 -2.83 22.28
C PRO A 131 -13.32 -4.28 22.38
N GLY A 132 -14.22 -4.54 23.33
CA GLY A 132 -14.79 -5.87 23.58
C GLY A 132 -16.00 -6.22 22.69
N THR A 133 -16.28 -5.42 21.66
CA THR A 133 -17.42 -5.65 20.77
C THR A 133 -17.13 -6.80 19.80
N GLY A 134 -17.89 -7.88 19.92
CA GLY A 134 -17.96 -8.97 18.95
C GLY A 134 -17.62 -10.34 19.51
N VAL A 135 -18.08 -11.38 18.81
CA VAL A 135 -17.94 -12.79 19.24
C VAL A 135 -16.47 -13.23 19.19
N GLU A 136 -15.99 -13.95 20.20
CA GLU A 136 -14.63 -14.51 20.18
C GLU A 136 -14.42 -15.44 18.96
N CYS A 137 -13.17 -15.55 18.49
CA CYS A 137 -12.80 -16.35 17.31
C CYS A 137 -13.43 -15.91 15.98
N THR A 138 -13.96 -14.69 15.90
CA THR A 138 -14.45 -14.10 14.62
C THR A 138 -13.51 -13.04 14.05
N ALA A 139 -12.39 -12.80 14.72
CA ALA A 139 -11.36 -11.88 14.26
C ALA A 139 -10.77 -12.38 12.93
N VAL A 140 -10.50 -11.44 12.02
CA VAL A 140 -9.82 -11.74 10.77
C VAL A 140 -8.40 -12.22 11.05
N GLU A 141 -7.99 -13.29 10.36
CA GLU A 141 -6.64 -13.86 10.44
C GLU A 141 -5.84 -13.51 9.16
N ASP A 142 -4.53 -13.76 9.19
CA ASP A 142 -3.63 -13.64 8.03
C ASP A 142 -3.64 -12.27 7.31
N PHE A 143 -3.64 -11.18 8.07
CA PHE A 143 -3.52 -9.84 7.50
C PHE A 143 -2.14 -9.64 6.84
N VAL A 144 -2.13 -9.49 5.52
CA VAL A 144 -0.93 -9.23 4.72
C VAL A 144 -1.04 -7.86 4.04
N CYS A 145 -0.01 -7.05 4.19
CA CYS A 145 0.13 -5.77 3.51
C CYS A 145 1.36 -5.78 2.59
N VAL A 146 1.17 -5.33 1.36
CA VAL A 146 2.22 -5.12 0.37
C VAL A 146 2.11 -3.68 -0.14
N TYR A 147 3.20 -2.94 -0.04
CA TYR A 147 3.27 -1.56 -0.45
C TYR A 147 4.15 -1.40 -1.69
N HIS A 148 3.53 -1.07 -2.81
CA HIS A 148 4.25 -0.94 -4.07
C HIS A 148 4.94 0.43 -4.18
N ASN A 149 6.26 0.40 -4.40
CA ASN A 149 7.06 1.53 -4.90
C ASN A 149 7.00 2.87 -4.09
N MET A 150 6.72 2.82 -2.77
CA MET A 150 6.85 3.94 -1.83
C MET A 150 6.36 5.32 -2.31
N LYS A 151 5.10 5.47 -2.73
CA LYS A 151 4.55 6.78 -3.14
C LYS A 151 3.83 7.54 -2.01
N HIS A 152 4.15 8.82 -1.81
CA HIS A 152 3.80 9.55 -0.59
C HIS A 152 2.69 10.58 -0.70
N LYS A 153 1.87 10.61 0.35
CA LYS A 153 1.02 11.73 0.78
C LYS A 153 0.59 11.45 2.23
N LYS A 154 0.34 12.52 2.98
CA LYS A 154 -0.02 12.46 4.40
C LYS A 154 -1.50 12.11 4.53
N LEU A 155 -1.80 11.08 5.31
CA LEU A 155 -3.16 10.78 5.77
C LEU A 155 -3.45 11.68 6.97
N GLU A 156 -4.40 12.61 6.84
CA GLU A 156 -4.82 13.50 7.93
C GLU A 156 -5.93 12.89 8.78
N GLN A 157 -6.57 11.79 8.35
CA GLN A 157 -7.60 11.06 9.09
C GLN A 157 -7.67 9.60 8.61
N ALA A 158 -8.32 8.72 9.38
CA ALA A 158 -8.67 7.38 8.92
C ALA A 158 -9.60 7.44 7.70
N GLU A 159 -9.27 6.66 6.66
CA GLU A 159 -10.06 6.53 5.44
C GLU A 159 -10.57 5.08 5.32
N GLU A 160 -11.84 4.92 4.95
CA GLU A 160 -12.37 3.60 4.57
C GLU A 160 -11.70 3.14 3.28
N CYS A 161 -11.58 1.81 3.12
CA CYS A 161 -11.00 1.23 1.92
C CYS A 161 -11.68 1.74 0.64
N PRO A 162 -10.95 2.38 -0.29
CA PRO A 162 -11.54 2.96 -1.50
C PRO A 162 -11.95 1.90 -2.53
N LYS A 163 -11.27 0.74 -2.53
CA LYS A 163 -11.53 -0.34 -3.47
C LYS A 163 -11.35 -1.71 -2.83
N TYR A 164 -12.46 -2.33 -2.46
CA TYR A 164 -12.46 -3.68 -1.90
C TYR A 164 -12.14 -4.75 -2.95
N LEU A 165 -11.43 -5.78 -2.51
CA LEU A 165 -11.30 -7.06 -3.18
C LEU A 165 -12.33 -8.01 -2.56
N ILE A 166 -13.13 -8.66 -3.40
CA ILE A 166 -14.22 -9.53 -2.95
C ILE A 166 -13.89 -10.96 -3.38
N LEU A 167 -13.90 -11.88 -2.42
CA LEU A 167 -13.76 -13.31 -2.64
C LEU A 167 -14.95 -14.02 -1.98
N ASN A 168 -15.63 -14.89 -2.72
CA ASN A 168 -16.80 -15.63 -2.23
C ASN A 168 -17.90 -14.73 -1.62
N GLY A 169 -18.07 -13.51 -2.14
CA GLY A 169 -19.06 -12.54 -1.65
C GLY A 169 -18.63 -11.77 -0.39
N ALA A 170 -17.47 -12.07 0.20
CA ALA A 170 -16.92 -11.35 1.35
C ALA A 170 -15.81 -10.38 0.94
N ARG A 171 -15.70 -9.24 1.62
CA ARG A 171 -14.61 -8.27 1.45
C ARG A 171 -13.33 -8.87 2.04
N SER A 172 -12.48 -9.44 1.21
CA SER A 172 -11.27 -10.18 1.63
C SER A 172 -9.97 -9.39 1.45
N GLY A 173 -10.05 -8.17 0.93
CA GLY A 173 -8.88 -7.31 0.77
C GLY A 173 -9.24 -5.89 0.40
N CYS A 174 -8.21 -5.04 0.36
CA CYS A 174 -8.33 -3.64 0.00
C CYS A 174 -7.22 -3.21 -0.94
N ASN A 175 -7.55 -2.40 -1.93
CA ASN A 175 -6.59 -1.75 -2.80
C ASN A 175 -6.67 -0.24 -2.62
N PHE A 176 -5.57 0.36 -2.15
CA PHE A 176 -5.39 1.80 -2.10
C PHE A 176 -4.72 2.25 -3.39
N THR A 177 -5.52 2.76 -4.34
CA THR A 177 -5.03 3.22 -5.65
C THR A 177 -4.49 4.65 -5.63
N GLU A 178 -4.74 5.43 -4.58
CA GLU A 178 -4.13 6.75 -4.42
C GLU A 178 -2.78 6.66 -3.69
N ASN A 179 -1.80 7.35 -4.28
CA ASN A 179 -0.35 7.24 -4.04
C ASN A 179 0.10 7.88 -2.71
N SER A 180 -0.32 7.33 -1.58
CA SER A 180 -0.42 8.19 -0.41
C SER A 180 -0.18 7.51 0.94
N LEU A 181 0.98 6.87 1.12
CA LEU A 181 1.39 6.44 2.48
C LEU A 181 2.56 7.29 3.00
N PRO A 182 2.50 7.75 4.27
CA PRO A 182 3.54 8.59 4.89
C PRO A 182 4.90 7.89 4.93
N LYS A 183 5.98 8.68 4.90
CA LYS A 183 7.36 8.18 5.04
C LYS A 183 7.65 7.84 6.50
N PHE A 184 8.15 6.63 6.75
CA PHE A 184 8.74 6.23 8.03
C PHE A 184 7.84 6.47 9.26
N THR A 185 6.53 6.32 9.10
CA THR A 185 5.59 6.33 10.21
C THR A 185 4.87 5.01 10.31
N ASP A 186 4.40 4.70 11.51
CA ASP A 186 3.44 3.64 11.71
C ASP A 186 2.13 3.99 11.01
N ILE A 187 1.53 3.01 10.36
CA ILE A 187 0.20 3.11 9.75
C ILE A 187 -0.70 2.13 10.46
N ASN A 188 -1.83 2.66 10.92
CA ASN A 188 -2.81 1.92 11.68
C ASN A 188 -3.95 1.48 10.77
N PHE A 189 -4.35 0.22 10.88
CA PHE A 189 -5.47 -0.39 10.19
C PHE A 189 -6.49 -0.86 11.22
N CYS A 190 -7.77 -0.63 10.92
CA CYS A 190 -8.89 -1.22 11.63
C CYS A 190 -9.64 -2.09 10.62
N VAL A 191 -9.81 -3.37 10.96
CA VAL A 191 -10.68 -4.27 10.21
C VAL A 191 -11.86 -4.61 11.10
N ASN A 192 -13.02 -4.08 10.74
CA ASN A 192 -14.29 -4.38 11.37
C ASN A 192 -15.12 -5.30 10.48
N ALA A 193 -16.05 -6.03 11.08
CA ALA A 193 -16.99 -6.86 10.35
C ALA A 193 -18.33 -6.93 11.08
N SER A 194 -19.38 -7.24 10.34
CA SER A 194 -20.73 -7.39 10.86
C SER A 194 -21.42 -8.58 10.20
N SER A 195 -22.34 -9.17 10.93
CA SER A 195 -23.17 -10.30 10.55
C SER A 195 -24.62 -10.03 10.97
N PRO A 196 -25.62 -10.78 10.48
CA PRO A 196 -26.99 -10.69 10.98
C PRO A 196 -27.10 -10.86 12.50
N GLU A 197 -26.19 -11.62 13.10
CA GLU A 197 -26.12 -11.90 14.54
C GLU A 197 -25.49 -10.76 15.35
N GLY A 198 -24.84 -9.80 14.69
CA GLY A 198 -24.21 -8.64 15.32
C GLY A 198 -22.80 -8.33 14.78
N PRO A 199 -22.11 -7.35 15.40
CA PRO A 199 -20.74 -7.03 15.04
C PRO A 199 -19.79 -8.18 15.40
N LEU A 200 -18.82 -8.44 14.53
CA LEU A 200 -17.73 -9.37 14.79
C LEU A 200 -16.57 -8.65 15.48
N LYS A 201 -15.65 -9.41 16.07
CA LYS A 201 -14.52 -8.85 16.82
C LYS A 201 -13.59 -8.06 15.87
N PRO A 202 -13.42 -6.74 16.06
CA PRO A 202 -12.53 -5.96 15.23
C PRO A 202 -11.08 -6.28 15.56
N ILE A 203 -10.20 -6.04 14.59
CA ILE A 203 -8.75 -6.08 14.81
C ILE A 203 -8.12 -4.74 14.45
N PHE A 204 -7.15 -4.34 15.25
CA PHE A 204 -6.32 -3.17 15.03
C PHE A 204 -4.89 -3.62 14.76
N ILE A 205 -4.27 -3.09 13.72
CA ILE A 205 -2.94 -3.49 13.26
C ILE A 205 -2.13 -2.24 12.98
N SER A 206 -0.93 -2.18 13.57
CA SER A 206 0.02 -1.08 13.36
C SER A 206 1.21 -1.60 12.58
N LEU A 207 1.46 -1.05 11.39
CA LEU A 207 2.54 -1.47 10.50
C LEU A 207 3.54 -0.35 10.25
N GLN A 208 4.83 -0.69 10.31
CA GLN A 208 5.91 0.17 9.82
C GLN A 208 6.00 0.05 8.31
N ILE A 209 5.40 0.99 7.58
CA ILE A 209 5.12 0.81 6.16
C ILE A 209 6.38 0.58 5.29
N GLN A 210 7.54 1.10 5.71
CA GLN A 210 8.83 0.86 5.05
C GLN A 210 9.20 -0.63 4.99
N ASN A 211 8.75 -1.43 5.97
CA ASN A 211 9.03 -2.85 6.05
C ASN A 211 8.12 -3.72 5.16
N HIS A 212 7.13 -3.11 4.51
CA HIS A 212 6.16 -3.79 3.64
C HIS A 212 6.35 -3.44 2.17
N VAL A 213 7.48 -2.81 1.82
CA VAL A 213 7.73 -2.34 0.46
C VAL A 213 8.13 -3.49 -0.45
N LYS A 214 7.43 -3.57 -1.59
CA LYS A 214 7.81 -4.38 -2.76
C LYS A 214 8.19 -3.43 -3.91
N PRO A 215 9.47 -3.36 -4.28
CA PRO A 215 9.88 -2.57 -5.44
C PRO A 215 9.30 -3.15 -6.73
N ASP A 216 9.15 -2.28 -7.73
CA ASP A 216 8.80 -2.73 -9.08
C ASP A 216 10.00 -3.46 -9.70
N ALA A 217 9.73 -4.28 -10.74
CA ALA A 217 10.78 -4.97 -11.47
C ALA A 217 11.75 -3.96 -12.10
N ALA A 218 13.03 -4.32 -12.14
CA ALA A 218 14.04 -3.50 -12.79
C ALA A 218 13.72 -3.35 -14.29
N GLU A 219 13.89 -2.14 -14.82
CA GLU A 219 13.74 -1.87 -16.25
C GLU A 219 15.11 -1.80 -16.94
N LYS A 220 15.11 -2.07 -18.25
CA LYS A 220 16.27 -1.90 -19.17
C LYS A 220 17.58 -2.52 -18.66
N LEU A 221 17.70 -3.84 -18.80
CA LEU A 221 18.98 -4.53 -18.61
C LEU A 221 19.80 -4.44 -19.91
N HIS A 222 20.90 -3.70 -19.86
CA HIS A 222 21.89 -3.58 -20.92
C HIS A 222 23.03 -4.56 -20.67
N LEU A 223 23.33 -5.35 -21.69
CA LEU A 223 24.49 -6.24 -21.71
C LEU A 223 25.45 -5.79 -22.78
N GLN A 224 26.72 -5.62 -22.41
CA GLN A 224 27.81 -5.31 -23.32
C GLN A 224 28.95 -6.31 -23.12
N THR A 225 29.62 -6.67 -24.21
CA THR A 225 30.85 -7.46 -24.14
C THR A 225 32.03 -6.50 -23.98
N GLY A 226 32.68 -6.55 -22.82
CA GLY A 226 33.87 -5.76 -22.52
C GLY A 226 35.13 -6.30 -23.21
N PRO A 227 36.26 -5.56 -23.12
CA PRO A 227 37.57 -6.09 -23.51
C PRO A 227 37.86 -7.34 -22.66
N ASP A 228 38.37 -8.41 -23.29
CA ASP A 228 38.58 -9.76 -22.71
C ASP A 228 37.34 -10.66 -22.62
N ALA A 229 36.30 -10.40 -23.43
CA ALA A 229 35.07 -11.21 -23.47
C ALA A 229 34.33 -11.30 -22.12
N GLN A 230 34.58 -10.35 -21.22
CA GLN A 230 33.85 -10.17 -19.97
C GLN A 230 32.46 -9.60 -20.26
N LEU A 231 31.48 -9.97 -19.45
CA LEU A 231 30.11 -9.51 -19.62
C LEU A 231 29.83 -8.35 -18.68
N GLU A 232 29.71 -7.14 -19.23
CA GLU A 232 29.37 -5.93 -18.50
C GLU A 232 27.87 -5.73 -18.49
N LEU A 233 27.30 -5.74 -17.28
CA LEU A 233 25.88 -5.57 -17.03
C LEU A 233 25.63 -4.18 -16.48
N HIS A 234 24.62 -3.50 -17.02
CA HIS A 234 24.08 -2.27 -16.47
C HIS A 234 22.56 -2.30 -16.50
N TRP A 235 21.89 -1.84 -15.45
CA TRP A 235 20.44 -1.79 -15.40
C TRP A 235 19.94 -0.50 -14.75
N GLU A 236 18.70 -0.14 -15.04
CA GLU A 236 18.04 1.01 -14.42
C GLU A 236 17.18 0.57 -13.22
N GLY A 237 17.09 1.45 -12.22
CA GLY A 237 16.20 1.26 -11.08
C GLY A 237 14.72 1.38 -11.45
N PRO A 238 13.80 0.82 -10.64
CA PRO A 238 12.37 1.03 -10.84
C PRO A 238 12.02 2.53 -10.78
N VAL A 239 11.09 2.97 -11.63
CA VAL A 239 10.66 4.37 -11.71
C VAL A 239 9.92 4.76 -10.42
N GLY A 240 10.51 5.58 -9.56
CA GLY A 240 9.88 5.95 -8.29
C GLY A 240 10.77 6.78 -7.36
N ILE A 241 10.29 6.96 -6.12
CA ILE A 241 10.96 7.74 -5.05
C ILE A 241 12.11 6.93 -4.41
N LEU A 242 12.19 5.64 -4.72
CA LEU A 242 13.23 4.75 -4.22
C LEU A 242 14.59 5.15 -4.81
N SER A 243 15.39 5.84 -4.01
CA SER A 243 16.79 6.11 -4.34
C SER A 243 17.55 4.79 -4.49
N GLY A 244 18.45 4.70 -5.47
CA GLY A 244 19.32 3.54 -5.65
C GLY A 244 20.13 3.18 -4.41
N GLN A 245 20.36 4.14 -3.50
CA GLN A 245 21.03 3.92 -2.21
C GLN A 245 20.23 3.04 -1.24
N CYS A 246 18.90 2.93 -1.41
CA CYS A 246 18.05 2.07 -0.60
C CYS A 246 17.86 0.67 -1.18
N LEU A 247 18.33 0.42 -2.40
CA LEU A 247 18.13 -0.85 -3.07
C LEU A 247 19.38 -1.73 -2.95
N GLU A 248 19.15 -3.02 -2.80
CA GLU A 248 20.13 -4.06 -3.08
C GLU A 248 19.58 -4.98 -4.16
N TRP A 249 20.50 -5.58 -4.90
CA TRP A 249 20.21 -6.26 -6.16
C TRP A 249 20.61 -7.72 -6.08
N GLU A 250 19.83 -8.55 -6.76
CA GLU A 250 20.21 -9.92 -7.05
C GLU A 250 20.17 -10.12 -8.56
N VAL A 251 21.26 -10.64 -9.09
CA VAL A 251 21.45 -10.95 -10.50
C VAL A 251 21.46 -12.47 -10.64
N GLU A 252 20.58 -13.00 -11.46
CA GLU A 252 20.64 -14.39 -11.89
C GLU A 252 21.28 -14.47 -13.27
N HIS A 253 22.38 -15.20 -13.37
CA HIS A 253 23.05 -15.52 -14.62
C HIS A 253 22.86 -17.00 -14.92
N SER A 254 22.26 -17.28 -16.06
CA SER A 254 22.03 -18.63 -16.56
C SER A 254 22.81 -18.87 -17.85
N GLN A 255 23.43 -20.03 -17.97
CA GLN A 255 24.17 -20.48 -19.15
C GLN A 255 23.58 -21.80 -19.63
N GLU A 256 23.19 -21.83 -20.89
CA GLU A 256 22.70 -23.01 -21.58
C GLU A 256 23.82 -23.57 -22.46
N GLY A 257 24.30 -24.76 -22.09
CA GLY A 257 25.33 -25.47 -22.84
C GLY A 257 24.79 -26.09 -24.14
N PRO A 258 25.67 -26.56 -25.04
CA PRO A 258 25.29 -27.21 -26.29
C PRO A 258 24.42 -28.47 -26.09
N ASP A 259 24.51 -29.10 -24.92
CA ASP A 259 23.69 -30.26 -24.53
C ASP A 259 22.26 -29.88 -24.05
N GLY A 260 21.89 -28.59 -24.10
CA GLY A 260 20.63 -28.06 -23.57
C GLY A 260 20.58 -28.00 -22.04
N LYS A 261 21.68 -28.32 -21.35
CA LYS A 261 21.77 -28.27 -19.89
C LYS A 261 21.97 -26.83 -19.43
N ILE A 262 21.09 -26.37 -18.54
CA ILE A 262 21.12 -25.02 -17.97
C ILE A 262 21.85 -25.05 -16.63
N SER A 263 22.86 -24.19 -16.48
CA SER A 263 23.47 -23.86 -15.19
C SER A 263 23.09 -22.43 -14.79
N SER A 264 22.81 -22.19 -13.51
CA SER A 264 22.41 -20.87 -13.02
C SER A 264 23.15 -20.51 -11.74
N GLN A 265 23.61 -19.25 -11.65
CA GLN A 265 24.22 -18.67 -10.45
C GLN A 265 23.47 -17.39 -10.05
N GLN A 266 23.33 -17.18 -8.74
CA GLN A 266 22.76 -15.98 -8.16
C GLN A 266 23.84 -15.16 -7.48
N ILE A 267 23.89 -13.86 -7.78
CA ILE A 267 24.94 -12.96 -7.33
C ILE A 267 24.31 -11.72 -6.73
N SER A 268 24.70 -11.39 -5.50
CA SER A 268 24.27 -10.15 -4.85
C SER A 268 25.11 -8.96 -5.32
N ALA A 269 24.45 -7.85 -5.64
CA ALA A 269 25.09 -6.60 -6.04
C ALA A 269 24.54 -5.42 -5.23
N LYS A 270 25.42 -4.45 -4.94
CA LYS A 270 25.06 -3.20 -4.24
C LYS A 270 24.88 -2.03 -5.20
N GLN A 271 25.39 -2.15 -6.41
CA GLN A 271 25.36 -1.13 -7.45
C GLN A 271 24.55 -1.65 -8.64
N MET A 272 24.13 -0.73 -9.50
CA MET A 272 23.36 -1.01 -10.72
C MET A 272 24.25 -1.46 -11.90
N SER A 273 25.38 -2.07 -11.58
CA SER A 273 26.36 -2.55 -12.55
C SER A 273 27.09 -3.76 -11.97
N LEU A 274 27.40 -4.73 -12.82
CA LEU A 274 28.14 -5.92 -12.45
C LEU A 274 28.92 -6.44 -13.65
N THR A 275 30.16 -6.85 -13.43
CA THR A 275 30.97 -7.53 -14.44
C THR A 275 31.01 -9.02 -14.11
N LEU A 276 30.66 -9.85 -15.08
CA LEU A 276 30.69 -11.31 -14.97
C LEU A 276 31.87 -11.88 -15.77
N PRO A 277 32.44 -13.00 -15.30
CA PRO A 277 33.52 -13.69 -16.02
C PRO A 277 33.06 -14.17 -17.40
N SER A 278 34.05 -14.34 -18.28
CA SER A 278 33.87 -14.49 -19.72
C SER A 278 32.90 -15.60 -20.14
N ILE A 279 32.10 -15.29 -21.17
CA ILE A 279 31.16 -16.21 -21.81
C ILE A 279 31.94 -17.22 -22.64
N ARG A 280 31.64 -18.52 -22.51
CA ARG A 280 32.18 -19.53 -23.42
C ARG A 280 31.51 -19.37 -24.79
N ASP A 281 32.31 -19.35 -25.86
CA ASP A 281 31.92 -19.03 -27.25
C ASP A 281 30.76 -19.84 -27.87
N ASN A 282 30.16 -20.80 -27.15
CA ASN A 282 29.10 -21.68 -27.66
C ASN A 282 27.95 -21.91 -26.67
N GLU A 283 27.80 -21.06 -25.64
CA GLU A 283 26.76 -21.19 -24.62
C GLU A 283 25.83 -19.97 -24.64
N ARG A 284 24.52 -20.17 -24.55
CA ARG A 284 23.56 -19.06 -24.47
C ARG A 284 23.53 -18.56 -23.04
N SER A 285 23.97 -17.32 -22.83
CA SER A 285 23.97 -16.64 -21.53
C SER A 285 22.73 -15.76 -21.41
N CYS A 286 21.90 -15.99 -20.41
CA CYS A 286 20.74 -15.16 -20.08
C CYS A 286 20.88 -14.56 -18.68
N VAL A 287 20.60 -13.27 -18.55
CA VAL A 287 20.70 -12.54 -17.29
C VAL A 287 19.36 -11.88 -16.97
N ARG A 288 18.95 -11.94 -15.70
CA ARG A 288 17.81 -11.19 -15.16
C ARG A 288 18.16 -10.65 -13.77
N VAL A 289 17.50 -9.55 -13.40
CA VAL A 289 17.82 -8.80 -12.17
C VAL A 289 16.55 -8.53 -11.38
N ARG A 290 16.65 -8.58 -10.05
CA ARG A 290 15.59 -8.14 -9.13
C ARG A 290 16.17 -7.29 -8.00
N SER A 291 15.31 -6.56 -7.29
CA SER A 291 15.71 -5.69 -6.19
C SER A 291 14.87 -5.88 -4.95
N ARG A 292 15.40 -5.46 -3.81
CA ARG A 292 14.65 -5.23 -2.57
C ARG A 292 15.25 -4.06 -1.80
N LEU A 293 14.58 -3.58 -0.77
CA LEU A 293 15.16 -2.58 0.13
C LEU A 293 16.27 -3.22 0.95
N ASN A 294 17.37 -2.48 1.11
CA ASN A 294 18.46 -2.87 1.98
C ASN A 294 18.18 -2.53 3.45
N LYS A 295 18.98 -3.12 4.33
CA LYS A 295 18.85 -2.99 5.80
C LYS A 295 18.97 -1.57 6.36
N TYR A 296 19.45 -0.61 5.56
CA TYR A 296 19.58 0.79 6.00
C TYR A 296 18.28 1.56 5.80
N CYS A 297 17.39 1.09 4.94
CA CYS A 297 16.12 1.72 4.65
C CYS A 297 14.92 0.95 5.22
N ALA A 298 15.02 -0.37 5.40
CA ALA A 298 13.99 -1.20 6.02
C ALA A 298 14.58 -2.43 6.70
N ASP A 299 13.99 -2.85 7.83
CA ASP A 299 14.36 -4.08 8.53
C ASP A 299 13.92 -5.34 7.77
N LYS A 300 12.80 -5.22 7.05
CA LYS A 300 12.22 -6.28 6.21
C LYS A 300 11.84 -5.70 4.85
N SER A 301 11.92 -6.51 3.79
CA SER A 301 11.50 -6.09 2.46
C SER A 301 11.13 -7.29 1.59
N PHE A 302 10.21 -7.07 0.65
CA PHE A 302 9.88 -8.03 -0.38
C PHE A 302 10.82 -7.88 -1.57
N TRP A 303 11.19 -9.01 -2.17
CA TRP A 303 11.82 -9.00 -3.49
C TRP A 303 10.83 -8.50 -4.55
N SER A 304 11.32 -7.68 -5.47
CA SER A 304 10.63 -7.37 -6.71
C SER A 304 10.43 -8.64 -7.53
N GLU A 305 9.54 -8.55 -8.51
CA GLU A 305 9.57 -9.52 -9.59
C GLU A 305 10.91 -9.43 -10.34
N TRP A 306 11.31 -10.54 -10.96
CA TRP A 306 12.47 -10.56 -11.84
C TRP A 306 12.24 -9.67 -13.06
N SER A 307 13.28 -9.00 -13.53
CA SER A 307 13.28 -8.35 -14.84
C SER A 307 13.05 -9.37 -15.94
N ARG A 308 12.69 -8.88 -17.13
CA ARG A 308 12.75 -9.72 -18.34
C ARG A 308 14.19 -10.19 -18.53
N PRO A 309 14.41 -11.46 -18.90
CA PRO A 309 15.75 -11.96 -19.17
C PRO A 309 16.26 -11.36 -20.47
N THR A 310 17.53 -10.94 -20.48
CA THR A 310 18.23 -10.52 -21.69
C THR A 310 19.34 -11.54 -21.97
N CYS A 311 19.41 -12.04 -23.20
CA CYS A 311 20.27 -13.16 -23.56
C CYS A 311 21.26 -12.85 -24.68
N LEU A 312 22.44 -13.47 -24.62
CA LEU A 312 23.48 -13.46 -25.64
C LEU A 312 23.83 -14.89 -26.10
N PRO A 313 24.10 -15.12 -27.40
CA PRO A 313 23.83 -14.18 -28.49
C PRO A 313 22.33 -13.88 -28.57
N GLU A 314 21.99 -12.65 -28.93
CA GLU A 314 20.59 -12.25 -29.10
C GLU A 314 20.01 -13.14 -30.21
N THR A 315 19.05 -14.02 -29.87
CA THR A 315 18.30 -14.72 -30.88
C THR A 315 17.59 -13.65 -31.69
N LYS A 316 18.13 -13.30 -32.86
CA LYS A 316 17.31 -12.68 -33.90
C LYS A 316 16.14 -13.64 -34.04
N GLU A 317 14.97 -13.23 -33.55
CA GLU A 317 13.75 -13.85 -34.04
C GLU A 317 13.89 -13.74 -35.55
N VAL A 318 14.18 -14.88 -36.20
CA VAL A 318 14.18 -14.92 -37.63
C VAL A 318 12.74 -14.57 -37.93
N ALA A 319 12.51 -13.35 -38.40
CA ALA A 319 11.37 -13.01 -39.22
C ALA A 319 11.48 -13.88 -40.48
N LEU A 320 11.33 -15.19 -40.32
CA LEU A 320 11.22 -16.16 -41.38
C LEU A 320 9.75 -16.24 -41.73
N LYS A 321 9.28 -15.18 -42.36
CA LYS A 321 8.66 -15.39 -43.66
C LYS A 321 9.45 -14.58 -44.66
N SER A 322 10.52 -15.21 -45.11
CA SER A 322 11.01 -15.11 -46.48
C SER A 322 9.79 -15.04 -47.42
N GLU A 323 9.50 -13.84 -47.91
CA GLU A 323 8.44 -13.56 -48.88
C GLU A 323 8.95 -13.81 -50.31
N TRP A 324 9.51 -15.00 -50.57
CA TRP A 324 10.02 -15.35 -51.90
C TRP A 324 9.79 -16.82 -52.28
N ASP A 325 8.74 -17.47 -51.77
CA ASP A 325 8.35 -18.77 -52.34
C ASP A 325 6.84 -19.01 -52.29
N THR A 326 6.12 -18.09 -52.92
CA THR A 326 4.81 -18.43 -53.47
C THR A 326 4.76 -17.77 -54.82
N VAL A 327 5.06 -18.53 -55.89
CA VAL A 327 4.73 -18.09 -57.26
C VAL A 327 3.29 -17.62 -57.22
N PRO A 328 3.03 -16.32 -57.38
CA PRO A 328 1.75 -15.82 -56.93
C PRO A 328 0.64 -16.38 -57.81
N VAL A 329 -0.47 -16.73 -57.18
CA VAL A 329 -1.65 -17.31 -57.85
C VAL A 329 -2.09 -16.47 -59.07
N TYR A 330 -1.80 -15.16 -59.07
CA TYR A 330 -2.03 -14.27 -60.20
C TYR A 330 -1.27 -14.65 -61.48
N VAL A 331 -0.09 -15.30 -61.39
CA VAL A 331 0.66 -15.78 -62.56
C VAL A 331 -0.08 -16.96 -63.21
N TYR A 332 -0.58 -17.90 -62.41
CA TYR A 332 -1.40 -19.01 -62.90
C TYR A 332 -2.74 -18.52 -63.48
N ILE A 333 -3.36 -17.51 -62.85
CA ILE A 333 -4.57 -16.87 -63.38
C ILE A 333 -4.29 -16.18 -64.72
N ALA A 334 -3.17 -15.45 -64.84
CA ALA A 334 -2.79 -14.78 -66.09
C ALA A 334 -2.54 -15.80 -67.21
N VAL A 335 -1.83 -16.89 -66.93
CA VAL A 335 -1.60 -17.98 -67.90
C VAL A 335 -2.92 -18.64 -68.32
N ALA A 336 -3.84 -18.89 -67.38
CA ALA A 336 -5.15 -19.44 -67.70
C ALA A 336 -5.98 -18.51 -68.59
N ILE A 337 -5.98 -17.19 -68.32
CA ILE A 337 -6.67 -16.19 -69.15
C ILE A 337 -6.08 -16.16 -70.56
N ILE A 338 -4.75 -16.17 -70.68
CA ILE A 338 -4.08 -16.18 -71.98
C ILE A 338 -4.42 -17.46 -72.75
N ALA A 339 -4.43 -18.62 -72.10
CA ALA A 339 -4.80 -19.88 -72.73
C ALA A 339 -6.27 -19.88 -73.22
N ILE A 340 -7.20 -19.34 -72.44
CA ILE A 340 -8.62 -19.21 -72.83
C ILE A 340 -8.76 -18.25 -74.02
N LEU A 341 -8.04 -17.13 -74.02
CA LEU A 341 -8.07 -16.17 -75.12
C LEU A 341 -7.53 -16.80 -76.41
N VAL A 342 -6.42 -17.55 -76.34
CA VAL A 342 -5.86 -18.28 -77.49
C VAL A 342 -6.84 -19.34 -77.99
N LEU A 343 -7.45 -20.13 -77.11
CA LEU A 343 -8.47 -21.12 -77.48
C LEU A 343 -9.71 -20.49 -78.10
N SER A 344 -10.13 -19.32 -77.63
CA SER A 344 -11.26 -18.58 -78.19
C SER A 344 -10.95 -17.98 -79.57
N LEU A 345 -9.71 -17.55 -79.81
CA LEU A 345 -9.21 -17.11 -81.11
C LEU A 345 -9.11 -18.29 -82.10
N CYS A 346 -8.70 -19.47 -81.62
CA CYS A 346 -8.68 -20.70 -82.42
C CYS A 346 -10.10 -21.25 -82.71
N ALA A 347 -11.05 -21.10 -81.80
CA ALA A 347 -12.46 -21.47 -82.04
C ALA A 347 -13.18 -20.45 -82.94
N GLY A 348 -12.80 -19.17 -82.86
CA GLY A 348 -13.33 -18.08 -83.68
C GLY A 348 -12.96 -18.20 -85.17
N THR A 349 -11.85 -18.86 -85.51
CA THR A 349 -11.50 -19.17 -86.91
C THR A 349 -12.22 -20.41 -87.44
N VAL A 350 -12.66 -21.33 -86.57
CA VAL A 350 -13.42 -22.54 -86.98
C VAL A 350 -14.93 -22.27 -87.10
N LEU A 351 -15.49 -21.34 -86.33
CA LEU A 351 -16.93 -21.02 -86.37
C LEU A 351 -17.35 -20.04 -87.48
N LYS A 352 -16.40 -19.43 -88.21
CA LYS A 352 -16.72 -18.57 -89.36
C LYS A 352 -17.11 -19.34 -90.64
N VAL A 353 -17.08 -20.67 -90.63
CA VAL A 353 -17.45 -21.52 -91.79
C VAL A 353 -18.89 -22.06 -91.72
N LYS A 354 -19.63 -21.93 -90.61
CA LYS A 354 -21.01 -22.44 -90.55
C LYS A 354 -21.94 -21.57 -89.70
N ARG A 355 -22.49 -20.52 -90.32
CA ARG A 355 -23.92 -20.19 -90.20
C ARG A 355 -24.31 -19.05 -91.15
N SER A 356 -24.99 -19.44 -92.22
CA SER A 356 -25.85 -18.57 -93.02
C SER A 356 -27.26 -19.17 -93.00
N ARG A 357 -28.27 -18.29 -92.84
CA ARG A 357 -29.73 -18.49 -93.05
C ARG A 357 -30.47 -19.29 -91.94
N GLN A 358 -31.63 -18.89 -91.39
CA GLN A 358 -32.67 -17.91 -91.74
C GLN A 358 -33.46 -17.44 -90.50
N LEU A 359 -34.20 -16.34 -90.69
CA LEU A 359 -35.01 -15.53 -89.77
C LEU A 359 -36.50 -15.98 -89.69
N LYS A 360 -37.19 -15.75 -88.56
CA LYS A 360 -38.59 -15.27 -88.50
C LYS A 360 -39.01 -14.79 -87.08
N LYS A 361 -39.53 -13.55 -87.02
CA LYS A 361 -40.33 -12.84 -85.98
C LYS A 361 -41.73 -12.56 -86.61
N PRO A 362 -42.75 -11.86 -86.03
CA PRO A 362 -42.82 -10.90 -84.89
C PRO A 362 -43.99 -11.20 -83.90
N ASP A 363 -44.42 -10.43 -82.88
CA ASP A 363 -44.42 -8.97 -82.59
C ASP A 363 -44.70 -8.71 -81.08
N SER A 364 -44.05 -7.72 -80.42
CA SER A 364 -44.59 -6.40 -79.96
C SER A 364 -45.13 -6.45 -78.51
N THR A 365 -44.82 -5.57 -77.53
CA THR A 365 -44.70 -4.10 -77.52
C THR A 365 -43.90 -3.57 -76.29
N HIS A 366 -43.47 -2.29 -76.37
CA HIS A 366 -42.52 -1.44 -75.57
C HIS A 366 -42.90 -1.11 -74.09
N HIS A 367 -42.00 -0.72 -73.16
CA HIS A 367 -41.23 0.56 -72.93
C HIS A 367 -39.98 0.29 -72.00
N ILE A 368 -38.74 0.80 -72.17
CA ILE A 368 -38.10 2.16 -71.99
C ILE A 368 -38.21 2.70 -70.53
N VAL A 369 -37.20 3.19 -69.76
CA VAL A 369 -35.73 3.48 -69.83
C VAL A 369 -35.21 3.91 -68.41
N CYS A 370 -33.91 3.65 -68.11
CA CYS A 370 -32.87 4.34 -67.27
C CYS A 370 -33.18 5.02 -65.89
N GLN A 371 -32.26 5.30 -64.93
CA GLN A 371 -30.85 4.98 -64.61
C GLN A 371 -30.45 5.74 -63.30
N LYS A 372 -29.62 5.11 -62.44
CA LYS A 372 -28.57 5.60 -61.49
C LYS A 372 -28.81 6.51 -60.26
N LEU A 373 -28.07 6.11 -59.19
CA LEU A 373 -27.23 6.85 -58.19
C LEU A 373 -27.92 7.83 -57.22
N SER A 374 -27.51 8.07 -55.96
CA SER A 374 -26.36 7.69 -55.12
C SER A 374 -26.59 8.24 -53.68
N THR A 375 -25.97 7.63 -52.65
CA THR A 375 -25.43 8.23 -51.39
C THR A 375 -26.40 8.87 -50.36
N TYR A 376 -26.20 8.90 -49.02
CA TYR A 376 -25.08 8.64 -48.08
C TYR A 376 -25.58 8.61 -46.60
N ILE A 377 -24.78 7.99 -45.70
CA ILE A 377 -24.39 8.36 -44.30
C ILE A 377 -25.19 7.93 -43.02
N CYS A 378 -24.48 7.05 -42.27
CA CYS A 378 -24.16 6.92 -40.82
C CYS A 378 -25.16 6.76 -39.66
N GLY A 379 -24.78 5.81 -38.77
CA GLY A 379 -24.88 5.92 -37.31
C GLY A 379 -25.21 4.60 -36.60
N GLY A 380 -24.27 3.99 -35.87
CA GLY A 380 -24.45 2.73 -35.13
C GLY A 380 -24.58 2.87 -33.61
N LEU A 381 -24.89 1.78 -32.90
CA LEU A 381 -24.37 1.45 -31.55
C LEU A 381 -24.77 0.03 -31.05
N LYS A 382 -23.74 -0.69 -30.58
CA LYS A 382 -23.54 -1.81 -29.62
C LYS A 382 -24.70 -2.71 -29.08
N ARG A 383 -24.43 -4.04 -29.15
CA ARG A 383 -24.46 -5.18 -28.16
C ARG A 383 -25.05 -4.94 -26.73
N PRO A 384 -25.49 -5.98 -25.95
CA PRO A 384 -24.85 -7.31 -25.83
C PRO A 384 -25.74 -8.55 -25.54
N GLU A 385 -25.03 -9.69 -25.52
CA GLU A 385 -25.15 -10.81 -24.57
C GLU A 385 -26.00 -12.05 -24.87
N SER A 386 -25.33 -13.14 -24.52
CA SER A 386 -25.53 -14.54 -24.81
C SER A 386 -26.03 -15.29 -23.57
N LEU A 387 -26.83 -16.31 -23.85
CA LEU A 387 -26.97 -17.57 -23.13
C LEU A 387 -27.44 -17.56 -21.67
N HIS A 388 -28.68 -18.01 -21.47
CA HIS A 388 -29.09 -18.78 -20.30
C HIS A 388 -29.90 -20.03 -20.71
N LEU A 389 -29.50 -21.14 -20.07
CA LEU A 389 -30.29 -22.29 -19.58
C LEU A 389 -30.87 -23.36 -20.53
N TYR A 390 -30.18 -24.51 -20.43
CA TYR A 390 -30.66 -25.82 -19.95
C TYR A 390 -31.70 -26.66 -20.71
N ARG A 391 -31.24 -27.91 -20.84
CA ARG A 391 -31.86 -29.17 -21.23
C ARG A 391 -33.18 -29.48 -20.50
N SER A 392 -34.16 -29.92 -21.27
CA SER A 392 -35.23 -30.86 -20.91
C SER A 392 -35.20 -31.98 -21.97
N PRO A 393 -35.89 -33.14 -21.85
CA PRO A 393 -36.97 -33.47 -20.92
C PRO A 393 -36.87 -34.87 -20.25
N THR A 394 -37.61 -35.08 -19.16
CA THR A 394 -38.49 -36.26 -18.99
C THR A 394 -39.33 -36.09 -17.72
N ALA A 395 -40.65 -36.08 -17.91
CA ALA A 395 -41.68 -36.42 -16.92
C ALA A 395 -42.21 -37.83 -17.27
N PRO A 396 -43.23 -38.44 -16.61
CA PRO A 396 -43.96 -38.06 -15.38
C PRO A 396 -44.28 -39.25 -14.43
N LEU A 397 -45.10 -38.93 -13.40
CA LEU A 397 -46.03 -39.76 -12.58
C LEU A 397 -45.47 -40.50 -11.35
N SER A 398 -46.17 -40.66 -10.23
CA SER A 398 -47.30 -39.98 -9.56
C SER A 398 -47.52 -40.70 -8.21
N ASP A 399 -48.19 -40.02 -7.28
CA ASP A 399 -48.96 -40.55 -6.13
C ASP A 399 -48.21 -41.17 -4.93
N PHE A 400 -48.07 -40.40 -3.84
CA PHE A 400 -48.99 -40.37 -2.68
C PHE A 400 -48.63 -39.24 -1.72
#